data_AF-A0A6I7QSS8-F1
#
_entry.id   AF-A0A6I7QSS8-F1
#
_cell.length_a   1.000
_cell.length_b   1.000
_cell.length_c   1.000
_cell.angle_alpha   90.00
_cell.angle_beta   90.00
_cell.angle_gamma   90.00
#
_symmetry.space_group_name_H-M   'P 1'
#
loop_
_entity.id
_entity.type
_entity.pdbx_description
1 polymer ?
#
loop_
_entity_poly.entity_id
_entity_poly.type
_entity_poly.pdbx_seq_one_letter_code
_entity_poly.pdbx_strand_id
1 'polypeptide(L)'
;MKKKKVRIPRRWLLPLLTLLVFLVPPLLGAQGLDFLPREVRERIDEVESARSAWESQRTRVINQLEVQPWEEEEEFARRVDRAVTRGAGREYRFLQFQLAELEQYTFSVDHDRITLLPEERPNPGRTWTIEVRTDLGFLPEEDHFFLNLEPVDRQGGRADHYELARAIENNALRGRLVYSLSGHPDGSYQITLKRLYLSDTARPGPAFRTAPVNRYYAFSRYEGIAVVQPAIRHAFLDGRIPEEFVMSGDEPWTVVSDHAYSGDYVLRAGEIGHDMYSEVRLPLAVPTGAVAARISFALRTSSERRYDFLSFSIDNRVMDEWSGPGDWIPVSYEIEPAGTTELELRWRYEKDGSVSEGEDTAWIDDIRIEFE
;
A
#
# COMPACT_ATOMS: atom_id res chain seq x y z
N MET A 1 2.90 -40.26 -40.74
CA MET A 1 2.77 -40.09 -39.28
C MET A 1 2.36 -38.65 -38.99
N LYS A 2 1.29 -38.45 -38.21
CA LYS A 2 0.61 -37.15 -38.02
C LYS A 2 1.49 -36.15 -37.24
N LYS A 3 1.67 -34.95 -37.78
CA LYS A 3 2.37 -33.82 -37.12
C LYS A 3 1.51 -33.31 -35.96
N LYS A 4 1.99 -33.42 -34.72
CA LYS A 4 1.44 -32.68 -33.57
C LYS A 4 1.95 -31.24 -33.65
N LYS A 5 1.06 -30.28 -33.92
CA LYS A 5 1.33 -28.86 -33.69
C LYS A 5 1.39 -28.64 -32.17
N VAL A 6 2.56 -28.29 -31.66
CA VAL A 6 2.70 -27.77 -30.30
C VAL A 6 2.15 -26.36 -30.30
N ARG A 7 1.05 -26.13 -29.57
CA ARG A 7 0.54 -24.78 -29.28
C ARG A 7 1.43 -24.19 -28.20
N ILE A 8 2.14 -23.12 -28.53
CA ILE A 8 2.87 -22.31 -27.56
C ILE A 8 1.82 -21.50 -26.79
N PRO A 9 1.78 -21.55 -25.44
CA PRO A 9 0.83 -20.77 -24.66
C PRO A 9 1.12 -19.27 -24.81
N ARG A 10 0.06 -18.47 -24.96
CA ARG A 10 0.06 -16.99 -25.14
C ARG A 10 0.68 -16.19 -23.98
N ARG A 11 1.37 -16.83 -23.02
CA ARG A 11 2.00 -16.22 -21.82
C ARG A 11 3.25 -15.36 -22.11
N TRP A 12 3.66 -15.19 -23.38
CA TRP A 12 4.95 -14.59 -23.73
C TRP A 12 4.87 -13.48 -24.81
N LEU A 13 3.72 -12.83 -25.01
CA LEU A 13 3.58 -11.65 -25.88
C LEU A 13 2.98 -10.47 -25.10
N LEU A 14 3.87 -9.53 -24.70
CA LEU A 14 3.68 -8.19 -24.09
C LEU A 14 2.66 -7.28 -24.85
N PRO A 15 2.05 -6.23 -24.22
CA PRO A 15 2.72 -4.98 -23.73
C PRO A 15 2.21 -4.50 -22.33
N LEU A 16 2.94 -3.75 -21.50
CA LEU A 16 3.43 -2.37 -21.64
C LEU A 16 2.30 -1.34 -21.82
N LEU A 17 1.41 -1.16 -20.82
CA LEU A 17 0.74 0.10 -20.49
C LEU A 17 -0.14 -0.08 -19.22
N THR A 18 0.22 0.56 -18.12
CA THR A 18 -0.73 0.93 -17.06
C THR A 18 -0.38 2.33 -16.60
N LEU A 19 -1.00 3.29 -17.29
CA LEU A 19 -1.06 4.69 -16.92
C LEU A 19 -2.00 4.80 -15.72
N LEU A 20 -1.47 4.99 -14.51
CA LEU A 20 -2.27 5.34 -13.35
C LEU A 20 -2.71 6.80 -13.51
N VAL A 21 -4.00 7.00 -13.80
CA VAL A 21 -4.64 8.31 -13.75
C VAL A 21 -4.83 8.66 -12.28
N PHE A 22 -3.83 9.32 -11.68
CA PHE A 22 -4.07 10.13 -10.50
C PHE A 22 -4.73 11.42 -10.95
N LEU A 23 -5.83 11.80 -10.31
CA LEU A 23 -6.48 13.08 -10.52
C LEU A 23 -5.56 14.16 -9.93
N VAL A 24 -4.76 14.80 -10.79
CA VAL A 24 -3.78 15.83 -10.41
C VAL A 24 -4.51 17.18 -10.19
N PRO A 25 -4.42 17.82 -9.01
CA PRO A 25 -4.71 19.25 -8.88
C PRO A 25 -3.65 20.06 -9.64
N PRO A 26 -4.00 21.22 -10.22
CA PRO A 26 -3.15 21.86 -11.21
C PRO A 26 -1.86 22.41 -10.61
N LEU A 27 -0.74 21.93 -11.16
CA LEU A 27 0.54 22.59 -11.39
C LEU A 27 0.77 23.95 -10.71
N LEU A 28 1.67 23.95 -9.72
CA LEU A 28 2.56 25.07 -9.45
C LEU A 28 4.01 24.60 -9.44
N GLY A 29 4.72 24.98 -10.51
CA GLY A 29 6.19 25.04 -10.53
C GLY A 29 6.90 23.78 -11.03
N ALA A 30 7.21 23.76 -12.33
CA ALA A 30 8.33 23.00 -12.87
C ALA A 30 9.66 23.59 -12.33
N GLN A 31 9.95 23.33 -11.05
CA GLN A 31 11.32 23.23 -10.59
C GLN A 31 11.58 21.72 -10.50
N GLY A 32 12.76 21.27 -10.91
CA GLY A 32 13.08 19.84 -10.85
C GLY A 32 13.09 19.32 -9.40
N LEU A 33 13.90 18.33 -9.13
CA LEU A 33 14.10 17.80 -7.77
C LEU A 33 14.82 18.78 -6.82
N ASP A 34 14.91 20.07 -7.17
CA ASP A 34 15.72 21.08 -6.49
C ASP A 34 15.25 21.44 -5.09
N PHE A 35 13.98 21.15 -4.78
CA PHE A 35 13.46 21.25 -3.43
C PHE A 35 14.13 20.22 -2.50
N LEU A 36 14.56 19.07 -3.02
CA LEU A 36 15.17 18.01 -2.22
C LEU A 36 16.61 18.34 -1.79
N PRO A 37 17.03 17.83 -0.61
CA PRO A 37 18.42 17.88 -0.17
C PRO A 37 19.36 17.33 -1.23
N ARG A 38 20.59 17.86 -1.27
CA ARG A 38 21.59 17.49 -2.27
C ARG A 38 21.88 15.98 -2.24
N GLU A 39 21.96 15.39 -1.06
CA GLU A 39 22.24 13.98 -0.84
C GLU A 39 21.14 13.09 -1.45
N VAL A 40 19.88 13.51 -1.30
CA VAL A 40 18.72 12.82 -1.88
C VAL A 40 18.72 12.93 -3.40
N ARG A 41 18.99 14.13 -3.94
CA ARG A 41 19.12 14.36 -5.39
C ARG A 41 20.25 13.53 -6.01
N GLU A 42 21.43 13.53 -5.41
CA GLU A 42 22.57 12.75 -5.90
C GLU A 42 22.24 11.25 -5.96
N ARG A 43 21.45 10.74 -4.99
CA ARG A 43 21.00 9.36 -4.99
C ARG A 43 19.98 9.09 -6.10
N ILE A 44 19.02 9.99 -6.31
CA ILE A 44 18.05 9.88 -7.40
C ILE A 44 18.75 9.94 -8.77
N ASP A 45 19.72 10.83 -8.95
CA ASP A 45 20.49 10.95 -10.19
C ASP A 45 21.35 9.71 -10.48
N GLU A 46 21.91 9.07 -9.44
CA GLU A 46 22.59 7.77 -9.55
C GLU A 46 21.63 6.70 -10.09
N VAL A 47 20.41 6.66 -9.56
CA VAL A 47 19.36 5.71 -9.95
C VAL A 47 18.88 5.97 -11.38
N GLU A 48 18.59 7.22 -11.74
CA GLU A 48 18.14 7.59 -13.09
C GLU A 48 19.23 7.33 -14.14
N SER A 49 20.48 7.60 -13.81
CA SER A 49 21.61 7.26 -14.68
C SER A 49 21.72 5.74 -14.90
N ALA A 50 21.44 4.93 -13.87
CA ALA A 50 21.39 3.49 -13.98
C ALA A 50 20.19 3.00 -14.81
N ARG A 51 19.00 3.58 -14.60
CA ARG A 51 17.78 3.30 -15.38
C ARG A 51 17.96 3.62 -16.85
N SER A 52 18.46 4.81 -17.18
CA SER A 52 18.70 5.22 -18.57
C SER A 52 19.73 4.33 -19.27
N ALA A 53 20.80 3.94 -18.55
CA ALA A 53 21.77 2.97 -19.07
C ALA A 53 21.11 1.61 -19.35
N TRP A 54 20.22 1.13 -18.48
CA TRP A 54 19.45 -0.09 -18.73
C TRP A 54 18.50 0.06 -19.91
N GLU A 55 17.69 1.13 -19.98
CA GLU A 55 16.74 1.33 -21.08
C GLU A 55 17.45 1.34 -22.44
N SER A 56 18.65 1.93 -22.52
CA SER A 56 19.49 1.92 -23.72
C SER A 56 20.01 0.53 -24.12
N GLN A 57 20.15 -0.39 -23.14
CA GLN A 57 20.63 -1.76 -23.34
C GLN A 57 19.50 -2.78 -23.37
N ARG A 58 18.28 -2.41 -22.95
CA ARG A 58 17.12 -3.27 -22.75
C ARG A 58 16.82 -4.09 -24.00
N THR A 59 16.79 -3.46 -25.16
CA THR A 59 16.54 -4.15 -26.44
C THR A 59 17.63 -5.17 -26.75
N ARG A 60 18.89 -4.84 -26.49
CA ARG A 60 20.02 -5.76 -26.70
C ARG A 60 19.99 -6.95 -25.74
N VAL A 61 19.66 -6.72 -24.48
CA VAL A 61 19.56 -7.75 -23.44
C VAL A 61 18.33 -8.64 -23.68
N ILE A 62 17.17 -8.08 -24.02
CA ILE A 62 15.97 -8.85 -24.42
C ILE A 62 16.27 -9.73 -25.64
N ASN A 63 16.95 -9.20 -26.66
CA ASN A 63 17.37 -10.00 -27.82
C ASN A 63 18.40 -11.08 -27.45
N GLN A 64 19.17 -10.89 -26.38
CA GLN A 64 20.08 -11.88 -25.80
C GLN A 64 19.41 -12.81 -24.77
N LEU A 65 18.13 -12.64 -24.49
CA LEU A 65 17.33 -13.51 -23.62
C LEU A 65 16.22 -14.22 -24.40
N GLU A 66 16.16 -14.02 -25.72
CA GLU A 66 15.29 -14.77 -26.61
C GLU A 66 15.73 -16.25 -26.61
N VAL A 67 14.83 -17.13 -26.17
CA VAL A 67 15.04 -18.57 -26.10
C VAL A 67 15.15 -19.11 -27.50
N GLN A 68 16.31 -19.65 -27.85
CA GLN A 68 16.48 -20.26 -29.16
C GLN A 68 15.82 -21.64 -29.16
N PRO A 69 15.11 -22.06 -30.22
CA PRO A 69 14.39 -23.33 -30.28
C PRO A 69 15.20 -24.61 -30.01
N TRP A 70 16.53 -24.49 -29.94
CA TRP A 70 17.50 -25.57 -29.81
C TRP A 70 18.41 -25.42 -28.57
N GLU A 71 18.14 -24.45 -27.69
CA GLU A 71 18.99 -24.21 -26.50
C GLU A 71 18.52 -25.03 -25.31
N GLU A 72 19.46 -25.72 -24.66
CA GLU A 72 19.22 -26.48 -23.43
C GLU A 72 19.09 -25.53 -22.22
N GLU A 73 18.26 -25.91 -21.24
CA GLU A 73 17.87 -25.06 -20.10
C GLU A 73 19.08 -24.56 -19.28
N GLU A 74 20.10 -25.41 -19.07
CA GLU A 74 21.33 -25.06 -18.37
C GLU A 74 22.25 -24.10 -19.16
N GLU A 75 22.17 -24.10 -20.50
CA GLU A 75 22.94 -23.17 -21.33
C GLU A 75 22.27 -21.79 -21.38
N PHE A 76 20.94 -21.77 -21.45
CA PHE A 76 20.14 -20.57 -21.29
C PHE A 76 20.40 -19.91 -19.93
N ALA A 77 20.31 -20.68 -18.83
CA ALA A 77 20.57 -20.17 -17.48
C ALA A 77 21.99 -19.57 -17.33
N ARG A 78 23.01 -20.25 -17.87
CA ARG A 78 24.40 -19.72 -17.86
C ARG A 78 24.59 -18.50 -18.76
N ARG A 79 23.79 -18.34 -19.82
CA ARG A 79 23.81 -17.16 -20.70
C ARG A 79 23.17 -15.95 -20.04
N VAL A 80 22.03 -16.16 -19.37
CA VAL A 80 21.36 -15.16 -18.53
C VAL A 80 22.33 -14.67 -17.44
N ASP A 81 22.93 -15.59 -16.69
CA ASP A 81 23.87 -15.28 -15.60
C ASP A 81 25.10 -14.49 -16.08
N ARG A 82 25.63 -14.80 -17.28
CA ARG A 82 26.73 -14.02 -17.89
C ARG A 82 26.30 -12.65 -18.39
N ALA A 83 25.08 -12.51 -18.92
CA ALA A 83 24.54 -11.24 -19.37
C ALA A 83 24.36 -10.30 -18.17
N VAL A 84 23.85 -10.85 -17.07
CA VAL A 84 23.75 -10.17 -15.76
C VAL A 84 25.15 -9.80 -15.27
N THR A 85 26.07 -10.75 -15.11
CA THR A 85 27.40 -10.49 -14.53
C THR A 85 28.26 -9.47 -15.31
N ARG A 86 28.02 -9.26 -16.61
CA ARG A 86 28.83 -8.35 -17.47
C ARG A 86 28.28 -6.92 -17.62
N GLY A 87 27.11 -6.60 -17.02
CA GLY A 87 26.50 -5.26 -17.11
C GLY A 87 25.51 -4.91 -15.99
N ALA A 88 25.07 -5.89 -15.21
CA ALA A 88 23.99 -5.78 -14.23
C ALA A 88 24.42 -5.52 -12.78
N GLY A 89 25.69 -5.24 -12.50
CA GLY A 89 26.12 -4.85 -11.14
C GLY A 89 25.34 -3.64 -10.60
N ARG A 90 24.74 -2.83 -11.49
CA ARG A 90 23.81 -1.74 -11.17
C ARG A 90 22.34 -2.17 -11.14
N GLU A 91 21.95 -3.24 -11.83
CA GLU A 91 20.61 -3.85 -11.72
C GLU A 91 20.36 -4.35 -10.29
N TYR A 92 21.40 -4.84 -9.59
CA TYR A 92 21.28 -5.16 -8.17
C TYR A 92 20.94 -3.93 -7.32
N ARG A 93 21.55 -2.76 -7.57
CA ARG A 93 21.20 -1.51 -6.84
C ARG A 93 19.82 -0.95 -7.23
N PHE A 94 19.45 -1.06 -8.51
CA PHE A 94 18.15 -0.67 -9.04
C PHE A 94 17.01 -1.53 -8.45
N LEU A 95 17.18 -2.86 -8.45
CA LEU A 95 16.26 -3.80 -7.80
C LEU A 95 16.31 -3.69 -6.27
N GLN A 96 17.47 -3.42 -5.68
CA GLN A 96 17.59 -3.12 -4.25
C GLN A 96 16.87 -1.83 -3.86
N PHE A 97 16.89 -0.77 -4.66
CA PHE A 97 16.08 0.43 -4.38
C PHE A 97 14.57 0.17 -4.51
N GLN A 98 14.18 -0.69 -5.46
CA GLN A 98 12.80 -1.11 -5.66
C GLN A 98 12.25 -2.03 -4.55
N LEU A 99 13.13 -2.72 -3.79
CA LEU A 99 12.76 -3.71 -2.77
C LEU A 99 13.22 -3.38 -1.35
N ALA A 100 14.20 -2.49 -1.21
CA ALA A 100 14.76 -2.05 0.06
C ALA A 100 14.61 -0.54 0.12
N GLU A 101 13.48 -0.13 0.66
CA GLU A 101 13.28 1.12 1.38
C GLU A 101 14.61 1.65 1.95
N LEU A 102 15.29 2.52 1.18
CA LEU A 102 16.68 2.86 1.46
C LEU A 102 16.73 3.83 2.63
N GLU A 103 17.68 3.56 3.53
CA GLU A 103 18.22 4.43 4.58
C GLU A 103 17.16 5.21 5.38
N GLN A 104 17.00 4.82 6.64
CA GLN A 104 16.21 5.59 7.60
C GLN A 104 16.95 6.91 7.91
N TYR A 105 16.52 7.98 7.27
CA TYR A 105 16.99 9.33 7.58
C TYR A 105 16.21 9.90 8.74
N THR A 106 16.82 10.84 9.46
CA THR A 106 16.15 11.53 10.57
C THR A 106 16.04 13.01 10.32
N PHE A 107 14.84 13.53 10.46
CA PHE A 107 14.56 14.96 10.45
C PHE A 107 14.18 15.43 11.86
N SER A 108 14.72 16.57 12.29
CA SER A 108 14.40 17.14 13.60
C SER A 108 13.22 18.09 13.49
N VAL A 109 12.22 17.90 14.33
CA VAL A 109 11.07 18.79 14.48
C VAL A 109 11.21 19.52 15.81
N ASP A 110 11.26 20.85 15.75
CA ASP A 110 11.43 21.69 16.93
C ASP A 110 10.12 21.82 17.72
N HIS A 111 10.24 22.28 18.98
CA HIS A 111 9.13 22.30 19.95
C HIS A 111 7.90 23.09 19.49
N ASP A 112 8.08 24.19 18.76
CA ASP A 112 7.03 25.07 18.26
C ASP A 112 6.22 24.44 17.12
N ARG A 113 6.76 23.39 16.52
CA ARG A 113 6.13 22.60 15.46
C ARG A 113 5.39 21.36 15.97
N ILE A 114 5.33 21.14 17.29
CA ILE A 114 4.61 20.03 17.92
C ILE A 114 3.62 20.61 18.94
N THR A 115 2.33 20.43 18.69
CA THR A 115 1.25 20.97 19.54
C THR A 115 0.42 19.83 20.14
N LEU A 116 0.18 19.85 21.44
CA LEU A 116 -0.67 18.85 22.11
C LEU A 116 -2.14 19.29 22.03
N LEU A 117 -3.03 18.36 21.67
CA LEU A 117 -4.46 18.59 21.50
C LEU A 117 -5.31 17.71 22.44
N PRO A 118 -6.32 18.30 23.12
CA PRO A 118 -6.42 19.73 23.44
C PRO A 118 -5.20 20.21 24.27
N GLU A 119 -5.02 21.52 24.48
CA GLU A 119 -3.93 22.11 25.33
C GLU A 119 -4.07 21.76 26.83
N GLU A 120 -4.31 20.48 27.15
CA GLU A 120 -4.41 19.94 28.48
C GLU A 120 -3.08 19.36 28.93
N ARG A 121 -2.83 19.37 30.24
CA ARG A 121 -1.69 18.63 30.78
C ARG A 121 -1.85 17.16 30.43
N PRO A 122 -0.76 16.47 30.04
CA PRO A 122 -0.82 15.03 29.86
C PRO A 122 -1.44 14.35 31.11
N ASN A 123 -2.28 13.32 30.95
CA ASN A 123 -2.76 12.39 32.00
C ASN A 123 -2.38 10.91 31.71
N PRO A 124 -1.66 10.16 32.59
CA PRO A 124 -1.07 8.86 32.27
C PRO A 124 -2.04 7.79 31.75
N GLY A 125 -3.35 7.93 31.99
CA GLY A 125 -4.37 6.96 31.60
C GLY A 125 -5.22 7.36 30.39
N ARG A 126 -4.85 8.39 29.63
CA ARG A 126 -5.60 8.84 28.44
C ARG A 126 -4.71 8.83 27.20
N THR A 127 -5.30 8.55 26.05
CA THR A 127 -4.69 8.82 24.75
C THR A 127 -4.62 10.33 24.54
N TRP A 128 -3.55 10.80 23.93
CA TRP A 128 -3.41 12.21 23.55
C TRP A 128 -3.16 12.32 22.07
N THR A 129 -3.62 13.40 21.48
CA THR A 129 -3.32 13.72 20.09
C THR A 129 -2.26 14.82 20.07
N ILE A 130 -1.26 14.69 19.22
CA ILE A 130 -0.34 15.77 18.88
C ILE A 130 -0.54 16.15 17.43
N GLU A 131 -0.60 17.45 17.16
CA GLU A 131 -0.38 17.99 15.83
C GLU A 131 1.12 18.11 15.60
N VAL A 132 1.59 17.61 14.47
CA VAL A 132 2.96 17.79 14.00
C VAL A 132 2.91 18.59 12.71
N ARG A 133 3.62 19.72 12.71
CA ARG A 133 3.77 20.60 11.57
C ARG A 133 5.19 20.50 11.04
N THR A 134 5.36 20.15 9.78
CA THR A 134 6.70 19.94 9.24
C THR A 134 6.74 20.13 7.74
N ASP A 135 7.75 20.85 7.29
CA ASP A 135 8.17 20.91 5.89
C ASP A 135 9.28 19.88 5.59
N LEU A 136 9.63 18.99 6.54
CA LEU A 136 10.82 18.11 6.46
C LEU A 136 12.13 18.85 6.13
N GLY A 137 12.15 20.19 6.23
CA GLY A 137 13.24 21.06 5.79
C GLY A 137 13.39 21.20 4.28
N PHE A 138 12.49 20.63 3.47
CA PHE A 138 12.60 20.60 2.01
C PHE A 138 11.27 20.53 1.24
N LEU A 139 10.14 20.32 1.91
CA LEU A 139 8.82 20.35 1.30
C LEU A 139 8.49 21.79 0.86
N PRO A 140 7.82 21.96 -0.28
CA PRO A 140 7.45 23.28 -0.79
C PRO A 140 6.42 23.99 0.11
N GLU A 141 5.59 23.22 0.81
CA GLU A 141 4.58 23.69 1.76
C GLU A 141 4.67 22.86 3.05
N GLU A 142 4.29 23.44 4.18
CA GLU A 142 4.23 22.74 5.47
C GLU A 142 3.11 21.69 5.44
N ASP A 143 3.42 20.45 5.82
CA ASP A 143 2.42 19.41 6.05
C ASP A 143 2.01 19.38 7.52
N HIS A 144 0.74 19.10 7.75
CA HIS A 144 0.10 19.08 9.06
C HIS A 144 -0.59 17.73 9.22
N PHE A 145 -0.19 16.98 10.25
CA PHE A 145 -0.81 15.70 10.56
C PHE A 145 -0.91 15.46 12.06
N PHE A 146 -1.88 14.63 12.44
CA PHE A 146 -2.20 14.33 13.82
C PHE A 146 -1.74 12.93 14.18
N LEU A 147 -1.08 12.79 15.33
CA LEU A 147 -0.62 11.51 15.84
C LEU A 147 -1.21 11.25 17.21
N ASN A 148 -1.69 10.03 17.42
CA ASN A 148 -2.14 9.59 18.72
C ASN A 148 -0.97 8.98 19.49
N LEU A 149 -0.79 9.46 20.71
CA LEU A 149 0.16 8.96 21.69
C LEU A 149 -0.57 8.01 22.64
N GLU A 150 -0.35 6.70 22.50
CA GLU A 150 -1.04 5.68 23.30
C GLU A 150 -0.74 5.79 24.80
N PRO A 151 -1.72 5.56 25.69
CA PRO A 151 -1.51 5.55 27.14
C PRO A 151 -0.54 4.43 27.53
N VAL A 152 0.40 4.73 28.44
CA VAL A 152 1.43 3.76 28.85
C VAL A 152 0.98 3.00 30.10
N ASP A 153 1.37 1.73 30.24
CA ASP A 153 1.03 0.89 31.40
C ASP A 153 1.56 1.47 32.74
N ARG A 154 1.00 1.00 33.86
CA ARG A 154 1.24 1.57 35.20
C ARG A 154 2.68 1.43 35.72
N GLN A 155 3.53 0.56 35.15
CA GLN A 155 4.86 0.27 35.72
C GLN A 155 6.01 0.91 34.92
N GLY A 156 5.94 0.95 33.58
CA GLY A 156 6.89 1.69 32.75
C GLY A 156 6.47 3.14 32.49
N GLY A 157 5.17 3.40 32.48
CA GLY A 157 4.57 4.62 31.92
C GLY A 157 4.57 5.88 32.77
N ARG A 158 4.90 5.80 34.06
CA ARG A 158 4.98 7.01 34.90
C ARG A 158 6.15 7.89 34.47
N ALA A 159 7.30 7.32 34.14
CA ALA A 159 8.49 8.09 33.78
C ALA A 159 8.27 8.90 32.50
N ASP A 160 7.87 8.25 31.41
CA ASP A 160 7.65 8.88 30.09
C ASP A 160 6.57 9.97 30.15
N HIS A 161 5.53 9.74 30.95
CA HIS A 161 4.50 10.74 31.21
C HIS A 161 5.06 12.01 31.87
N TYR A 162 5.84 11.86 32.95
CA TYR A 162 6.47 13.00 33.62
C TYR A 162 7.48 13.70 32.69
N GLU A 163 8.18 12.95 31.85
CA GLU A 163 9.11 13.51 30.86
C GLU A 163 8.37 14.34 29.81
N LEU A 164 7.26 13.84 29.26
CA LEU A 164 6.46 14.57 28.29
C LEU A 164 5.89 15.86 28.90
N ALA A 165 5.25 15.77 30.07
CA ALA A 165 4.68 16.92 30.74
C ALA A 165 5.75 17.99 31.04
N ARG A 166 6.92 17.57 31.54
CA ARG A 166 8.06 18.45 31.81
C ARG A 166 8.61 19.08 30.54
N ALA A 167 8.81 18.30 29.47
CA ALA A 167 9.36 18.78 28.22
C ALA A 167 8.44 19.83 27.58
N ILE A 168 7.12 19.66 27.70
CA ILE A 168 6.13 20.67 27.28
C ILE A 168 6.24 21.91 28.18
N GLU A 169 6.20 21.77 29.51
CA GLU A 169 6.28 22.90 30.45
C GLU A 169 7.54 23.77 30.26
N ASN A 170 8.65 23.14 29.85
CA ASN A 170 9.93 23.82 29.65
C ASN A 170 10.19 24.27 28.19
N ASN A 171 9.24 24.11 27.27
CA ASN A 171 9.45 24.32 25.83
C ASN A 171 10.69 23.56 25.30
N ALA A 172 10.93 22.37 25.85
CA ALA A 172 12.12 21.55 25.59
C ALA A 172 11.80 20.30 24.75
N LEU A 173 10.53 20.09 24.37
CA LEU A 173 10.10 18.95 23.57
C LEU A 173 10.72 19.00 22.17
N ARG A 174 11.33 17.89 21.72
CA ARG A 174 11.85 17.77 20.36
C ARG A 174 11.43 16.47 19.72
N GLY A 175 10.95 16.57 18.49
CA GLY A 175 10.64 15.44 17.62
C GLY A 175 11.81 15.06 16.73
N ARG A 176 11.96 13.76 16.47
CA ARG A 176 12.84 13.22 15.45
C ARG A 176 12.02 12.29 14.57
N LEU A 177 11.68 12.72 13.37
CA LEU A 177 10.98 11.94 12.36
C LEU A 177 11.96 11.04 11.64
N VAL A 178 11.63 9.75 11.54
CA VAL A 178 12.32 8.78 10.70
C VAL A 178 11.55 8.63 9.41
N TYR A 179 12.24 8.84 8.30
CA TYR A 179 11.69 8.65 6.97
C TYR A 179 12.59 7.74 6.13
N SER A 180 11.99 7.14 5.11
CA SER A 180 12.67 6.37 4.07
C SER A 180 12.34 6.93 2.70
N LEU A 181 13.21 6.63 1.72
CA LEU A 181 13.00 6.96 0.32
C LEU A 181 12.97 5.65 -0.49
N SER A 182 11.94 5.51 -1.32
CA SER A 182 11.82 4.45 -2.32
C SER A 182 11.54 5.04 -3.70
N GLY A 183 11.78 4.25 -4.74
CA GLY A 183 11.37 4.63 -6.08
C GLY A 183 10.96 3.44 -6.90
N HIS A 184 10.13 3.75 -7.88
CA HIS A 184 9.30 2.77 -8.57
C HIS A 184 9.72 2.63 -10.04
N PRO A 185 9.39 1.51 -10.69
CA PRO A 185 9.76 1.24 -12.08
C PRO A 185 9.24 2.28 -13.09
N ASP A 186 8.16 2.97 -12.77
CA ASP A 186 7.55 4.00 -13.61
C ASP A 186 8.30 5.33 -13.58
N GLY A 187 9.19 5.55 -12.59
CA GLY A 187 9.90 6.82 -12.38
C GLY A 187 9.26 7.74 -11.36
N SER A 188 8.28 7.24 -10.62
CA SER A 188 7.83 7.87 -9.39
C SER A 188 8.77 7.52 -8.23
N TYR A 189 8.84 8.41 -7.26
CA TYR A 189 9.53 8.25 -5.99
C TYR A 189 8.55 8.47 -4.86
N GLN A 190 8.85 7.85 -3.72
CA GLN A 190 8.03 7.95 -2.53
C GLN A 190 8.91 8.19 -1.30
N ILE A 191 8.54 9.18 -0.48
CA ILE A 191 9.05 9.36 0.88
C ILE A 191 8.01 8.82 1.85
N THR A 192 8.42 7.94 2.76
CA THR A 192 7.55 7.38 3.80
C THR A 192 8.01 7.84 5.17
N LEU A 193 7.19 8.61 5.90
CA LEU A 193 7.41 8.89 7.32
C LEU A 193 6.93 7.69 8.14
N LYS A 194 7.87 7.06 8.83
CA LYS A 194 7.59 5.83 9.59
C LYS A 194 7.23 6.13 11.04
N ARG A 195 8.04 6.95 11.69
CA ARG A 195 8.02 7.07 13.15
C ARG A 195 8.53 8.42 13.61
N LEU A 196 7.85 9.00 14.57
CA LEU A 196 8.28 10.13 15.35
C LEU A 196 8.85 9.64 16.69
N TYR A 197 10.02 10.14 17.06
CA TYR A 197 10.62 9.95 18.37
C TYR A 197 10.57 11.28 19.13
N LEU A 198 10.00 11.29 20.33
CA LEU A 198 9.95 12.46 21.20
C LEU A 198 11.05 12.39 22.26
N SER A 199 11.72 13.51 22.48
CA SER A 199 12.83 13.67 23.43
C SER A 199 12.77 15.01 24.15
N ASP A 200 13.46 15.10 25.30
CA ASP A 200 13.57 16.32 26.10
C ASP A 200 14.97 16.93 25.89
N THR A 201 15.04 18.07 25.23
CA THR A 201 16.33 18.75 24.97
C THR A 201 16.98 19.28 26.24
N ALA A 202 16.22 19.51 27.32
CA ALA A 202 16.77 19.93 28.61
C ALA A 202 17.43 18.75 29.36
N ARG A 203 17.18 17.50 28.95
CA ARG A 203 17.85 16.30 29.47
C ARG A 203 18.25 15.37 28.33
N PRO A 204 19.47 15.53 27.79
CA PRO A 204 19.97 14.67 26.73
C PRO A 204 19.90 13.19 27.14
N GLY A 205 19.16 12.41 26.37
CA GLY A 205 18.88 11.00 26.64
C GLY A 205 18.19 10.34 25.44
N PRO A 206 17.91 9.02 25.50
CA PRO A 206 17.12 8.36 24.47
C PRO A 206 15.71 8.96 24.41
N ALA A 207 15.02 8.77 23.29
CA ALA A 207 13.62 9.18 23.16
C ALA A 207 12.77 8.47 24.22
N PHE A 208 11.99 9.23 24.97
CA PHE A 208 11.08 8.69 25.99
C PHE A 208 9.73 8.29 25.38
N ARG A 209 9.45 8.67 24.12
CA ARG A 209 8.21 8.27 23.44
C ARG A 209 8.39 8.11 21.94
N THR A 210 7.59 7.22 21.36
CA THR A 210 7.53 7.03 19.91
C THR A 210 6.09 6.98 19.43
N ALA A 211 5.83 7.55 18.26
CA ALA A 211 4.55 7.49 17.58
C ALA A 211 4.76 7.06 16.12
N PRO A 212 4.03 6.08 15.57
CA PRO A 212 4.05 5.79 14.14
C PRO A 212 3.37 6.93 13.37
N VAL A 213 3.81 7.21 12.15
CA VAL A 213 3.40 8.41 11.38
C VAL A 213 2.67 8.06 10.07
N ASN A 214 3.11 7.01 9.38
CA ASN A 214 2.51 6.48 8.15
C ASN A 214 2.04 7.54 7.16
N ARG A 215 2.87 8.55 6.93
CA ARG A 215 2.63 9.65 5.99
C ARG A 215 3.46 9.41 4.73
N TYR A 216 2.85 9.52 3.56
CA TYR A 216 3.51 9.22 2.29
C TYR A 216 3.52 10.46 1.41
N TYR A 217 4.63 10.69 0.74
CA TYR A 217 4.75 11.73 -0.28
C TYR A 217 5.20 11.09 -1.57
N ALA A 218 4.51 11.34 -2.67
CA ALA A 218 4.94 10.91 -3.99
C ALA A 218 5.37 12.10 -4.84
N PHE A 219 6.34 11.87 -5.72
CA PHE A 219 6.82 12.85 -6.67
C PHE A 219 7.48 12.15 -7.85
N SER A 220 7.78 12.89 -8.91
CA SER A 220 8.60 12.40 -10.02
C SER A 220 9.57 13.47 -10.48
N ARG A 221 10.30 13.21 -11.56
CA ARG A 221 11.14 14.24 -12.19
C ARG A 221 10.32 15.37 -12.83
N TYR A 222 9.06 15.08 -13.19
CA TYR A 222 8.20 16.01 -13.95
C TYR A 222 7.04 16.56 -13.12
N GLU A 223 6.74 15.93 -11.98
CA GLU A 223 5.65 16.29 -11.09
C GLU A 223 6.22 16.63 -9.71
N GLY A 224 5.69 17.71 -9.11
CA GLY A 224 6.07 18.14 -7.77
C GLY A 224 5.69 17.13 -6.70
N ILE A 225 6.22 17.32 -5.50
CA ILE A 225 5.89 16.48 -4.35
C ILE A 225 4.49 16.76 -3.82
N ALA A 226 3.73 15.70 -3.63
CA ALA A 226 2.39 15.74 -3.08
C ALA A 226 2.26 14.73 -1.95
N VAL A 227 1.48 15.07 -0.92
CA VAL A 227 1.01 14.11 0.07
C VAL A 227 0.12 13.10 -0.64
N VAL A 228 0.37 11.82 -0.41
CA VAL A 228 -0.47 10.73 -0.92
C VAL A 228 -1.06 10.00 0.27
N GLN A 229 -2.37 9.81 0.25
CA GLN A 229 -3.02 8.94 1.22
C GLN A 229 -2.61 7.49 0.90
N PRO A 230 -2.22 6.68 1.90
CA PRO A 230 -1.98 5.26 1.67
C PRO A 230 -3.25 4.63 1.10
N ALA A 231 -3.21 4.33 -0.19
CA ALA A 231 -4.28 3.68 -0.91
C ALA A 231 -3.84 2.26 -1.23
N ILE A 232 -4.43 1.28 -0.55
CA ILE A 232 -4.32 -0.12 -0.94
C ILE A 232 -5.30 -0.35 -2.07
N ARG A 233 -4.86 -0.94 -3.19
CA ARG A 233 -5.74 -1.30 -4.31
C ARG A 233 -5.50 -2.74 -4.77
N HIS A 234 -6.57 -3.53 -4.80
CA HIS A 234 -6.58 -4.89 -5.37
C HIS A 234 -7.57 -4.96 -6.53
N ALA A 235 -7.03 -5.10 -7.74
CA ALA A 235 -7.78 -5.25 -8.99
C ALA A 235 -7.29 -6.44 -9.83
N PHE A 236 -6.56 -7.37 -9.20
CA PHE A 236 -6.18 -8.68 -9.74
C PHE A 236 -5.50 -8.67 -11.12
N LEU A 237 -4.86 -7.56 -11.51
CA LEU A 237 -4.40 -7.29 -12.89
C LEU A 237 -3.40 -8.34 -13.44
N ASP A 238 -2.74 -9.10 -12.58
CA ASP A 238 -1.78 -10.14 -12.93
C ASP A 238 -2.40 -11.57 -12.92
N GLY A 239 -3.71 -11.67 -12.71
CA GLY A 239 -4.43 -12.92 -12.63
C GLY A 239 -4.14 -13.73 -11.38
N ARG A 240 -3.65 -13.09 -10.30
CA ARG A 240 -3.30 -13.74 -9.04
C ARG A 240 -4.04 -13.13 -7.86
N ILE A 241 -4.20 -13.96 -6.83
CA ILE A 241 -4.70 -13.54 -5.53
C ILE A 241 -3.48 -13.18 -4.68
N PRO A 242 -3.41 -11.96 -4.13
CA PRO A 242 -2.33 -11.58 -3.20
C PRO A 242 -2.30 -12.46 -1.94
N GLU A 243 -1.13 -12.69 -1.35
CA GLU A 243 -0.93 -13.64 -0.24
C GLU A 243 -1.64 -13.22 1.05
N GLU A 244 -1.93 -11.94 1.20
CA GLU A 244 -2.66 -11.37 2.34
C GLU A 244 -4.15 -11.76 2.36
N PHE A 245 -4.71 -12.21 1.22
CA PHE A 245 -6.10 -12.69 1.18
C PHE A 245 -6.20 -14.07 1.82
N VAL A 246 -7.07 -14.20 2.82
CA VAL A 246 -7.33 -15.45 3.54
C VAL A 246 -8.65 -16.04 3.09
N MET A 247 -8.59 -17.22 2.47
CA MET A 247 -9.77 -17.94 1.99
C MET A 247 -10.30 -18.90 3.07
N SER A 248 -11.62 -19.00 3.19
CA SER A 248 -12.33 -19.96 4.05
C SER A 248 -13.66 -20.38 3.42
N GLY A 249 -14.35 -21.33 4.06
CA GLY A 249 -15.61 -21.90 3.56
C GLY A 249 -15.41 -23.26 2.90
N ASP A 250 -16.45 -23.70 2.18
CA ASP A 250 -16.51 -25.00 1.51
C ASP A 250 -15.66 -25.04 0.25
N GLU A 251 -15.66 -23.95 -0.52
CA GLU A 251 -14.80 -23.77 -1.70
C GLU A 251 -14.17 -22.37 -1.70
N PRO A 252 -12.90 -22.22 -2.12
CA PRO A 252 -12.21 -20.93 -2.09
C PRO A 252 -12.67 -20.01 -3.23
N TRP A 253 -12.52 -18.70 -3.03
CA TRP A 253 -12.62 -17.74 -4.12
C TRP A 253 -11.45 -17.90 -5.10
N THR A 254 -11.67 -17.61 -6.38
CA THR A 254 -10.67 -17.76 -7.44
C THR A 254 -10.61 -16.53 -8.34
N VAL A 255 -9.44 -16.24 -8.92
CA VAL A 255 -9.32 -15.20 -9.94
C VAL A 255 -9.67 -15.77 -11.30
N VAL A 256 -10.61 -15.11 -11.97
CA VAL A 256 -11.12 -15.47 -13.30
C VAL A 256 -11.01 -14.26 -14.23
N SER A 257 -11.18 -14.47 -15.54
CA SER A 257 -11.03 -13.42 -16.57
C SER A 257 -12.33 -13.03 -17.26
N ASP A 258 -13.43 -13.67 -16.88
CA ASP A 258 -14.78 -13.34 -17.33
C ASP A 258 -15.41 -12.34 -16.36
N HIS A 259 -16.16 -11.39 -16.92
CA HIS A 259 -16.91 -10.38 -16.17
C HIS A 259 -16.08 -9.37 -15.36
N ALA A 260 -14.77 -9.21 -15.61
CA ALA A 260 -13.97 -8.21 -14.89
C ALA A 260 -14.57 -6.80 -14.92
N TYR A 261 -14.58 -6.13 -13.77
CA TYR A 261 -15.05 -4.74 -13.66
C TYR A 261 -13.94 -3.79 -14.11
N SER A 262 -12.70 -4.07 -13.72
CA SER A 262 -11.52 -3.32 -14.13
C SER A 262 -10.42 -4.25 -14.65
N GLY A 263 -9.76 -3.86 -15.74
CA GLY A 263 -8.72 -4.71 -16.34
C GLY A 263 -9.28 -6.01 -16.92
N ASP A 264 -8.52 -7.10 -16.78
CA ASP A 264 -8.80 -8.40 -17.42
C ASP A 264 -9.21 -9.49 -16.43
N TYR A 265 -9.18 -9.22 -15.11
CA TYR A 265 -9.30 -10.23 -14.07
C TYR A 265 -10.17 -9.76 -12.90
N VAL A 266 -10.82 -10.71 -12.23
CA VAL A 266 -11.76 -10.46 -11.14
C VAL A 266 -11.77 -11.63 -10.16
N LEU A 267 -12.12 -11.37 -8.90
CA LEU A 267 -12.29 -12.41 -7.91
C LEU A 267 -13.73 -12.92 -7.92
N ARG A 268 -13.91 -14.24 -8.08
CA ARG A 268 -15.20 -14.95 -8.10
C ARG A 268 -15.30 -15.90 -6.91
N ALA A 269 -16.47 -15.97 -6.29
CA ALA A 269 -16.78 -16.95 -5.25
C ALA A 269 -16.65 -18.39 -5.76
N GLY A 270 -16.30 -19.31 -4.86
CA GLY A 270 -16.20 -20.74 -5.19
C GLY A 270 -17.53 -21.32 -5.69
N GLU A 271 -17.44 -22.39 -6.48
CA GLU A 271 -18.63 -23.13 -6.94
C GLU A 271 -19.16 -24.00 -5.81
N ILE A 272 -20.17 -23.51 -5.09
CA ILE A 272 -20.71 -24.12 -3.88
C ILE A 272 -22.12 -24.70 -4.09
N GLY A 273 -22.47 -25.71 -3.29
CA GLY A 273 -23.80 -26.31 -3.26
C GLY A 273 -24.76 -25.61 -2.28
N HIS A 274 -25.90 -26.25 -2.02
CA HIS A 274 -26.85 -25.78 -0.99
C HIS A 274 -26.26 -25.87 0.42
N ASP A 275 -26.67 -24.96 1.30
CA ASP A 275 -26.19 -24.84 2.70
C ASP A 275 -24.67 -24.69 2.83
N MET A 276 -24.00 -24.20 1.78
CA MET A 276 -22.55 -23.99 1.73
C MET A 276 -22.23 -22.50 1.59
N TYR A 277 -20.98 -22.15 1.86
CA TYR A 277 -20.49 -20.80 1.69
C TYR A 277 -19.03 -20.75 1.20
N SER A 278 -18.68 -19.65 0.54
CA SER A 278 -17.34 -19.31 0.10
C SER A 278 -16.98 -17.95 0.68
N GLU A 279 -15.85 -17.85 1.38
CA GLU A 279 -15.45 -16.65 2.12
C GLU A 279 -14.03 -16.22 1.77
N VAL A 280 -13.86 -14.91 1.68
CA VAL A 280 -12.55 -14.27 1.55
C VAL A 280 -12.43 -13.14 2.58
N ARG A 281 -11.29 -13.13 3.27
CA ARG A 281 -10.94 -12.15 4.30
C ARG A 281 -9.66 -11.42 3.93
N LEU A 282 -9.63 -10.12 4.21
CA LEU A 282 -8.48 -9.27 4.01
C LEU A 282 -8.16 -8.58 5.34
N PRO A 283 -7.17 -9.09 6.11
CA PRO A 283 -6.66 -8.41 7.28
C PRO A 283 -5.84 -7.19 6.84
N LEU A 284 -6.07 -6.06 7.49
CA LEU A 284 -5.45 -4.78 7.18
C LEU A 284 -4.80 -4.21 8.43
N ALA A 285 -3.55 -3.78 8.32
CA ALA A 285 -2.94 -2.95 9.34
C ALA A 285 -3.48 -1.53 9.22
N VAL A 286 -4.05 -1.00 10.29
CA VAL A 286 -4.48 0.40 10.35
C VAL A 286 -3.27 1.28 10.63
N PRO A 287 -3.00 2.28 9.77
CA PRO A 287 -1.97 3.26 10.04
C PRO A 287 -2.23 3.98 11.37
N THR A 288 -1.23 4.03 12.26
CA THR A 288 -1.39 4.78 13.51
C THR A 288 -1.62 6.25 13.24
N GLY A 289 -2.62 6.81 13.93
CA GLY A 289 -3.07 8.19 13.69
C GLY A 289 -4.19 8.29 12.65
N ALA A 290 -4.53 7.21 11.93
CA ALA A 290 -5.68 7.21 11.03
C ALA A 290 -6.94 7.59 11.79
N VAL A 291 -7.61 8.64 11.30
CA VAL A 291 -8.87 9.14 11.87
C VAL A 291 -10.07 8.67 11.06
N ALA A 292 -9.86 8.37 9.78
CA ALA A 292 -10.85 7.76 8.92
C ALA A 292 -10.22 6.72 7.98
N ALA A 293 -11.04 5.79 7.50
CA ALA A 293 -10.71 4.92 6.39
C ALA A 293 -11.91 4.87 5.43
N ARG A 294 -11.63 5.02 4.13
CA ARG A 294 -12.61 4.79 3.06
C ARG A 294 -12.31 3.47 2.40
N ILE A 295 -13.27 2.56 2.45
CA ILE A 295 -13.22 1.25 1.81
C ILE A 295 -14.19 1.28 0.64
N SER A 296 -13.75 0.90 -0.55
CA SER A 296 -14.63 0.80 -1.72
C SER A 296 -14.29 -0.43 -2.53
N PHE A 297 -15.27 -0.98 -3.24
CA PHE A 297 -15.08 -2.09 -4.18
C PHE A 297 -16.26 -2.12 -5.14
N ALA A 298 -16.09 -2.80 -6.26
CA ALA A 298 -17.19 -3.18 -7.14
C ALA A 298 -17.62 -4.61 -6.81
N LEU A 299 -18.93 -4.87 -6.85
CA LEU A 299 -19.49 -6.21 -6.71
C LEU A 299 -20.50 -6.52 -7.82
N ARG A 300 -20.63 -7.79 -8.15
CA ARG A 300 -21.72 -8.31 -9.00
C ARG A 300 -22.23 -9.60 -8.36
N THR A 301 -23.54 -9.80 -8.39
CA THR A 301 -24.18 -11.06 -8.01
C THR A 301 -24.97 -11.61 -9.18
N SER A 302 -24.96 -12.93 -9.29
CA SER A 302 -25.90 -13.67 -10.12
C SER A 302 -26.35 -14.88 -9.34
N SER A 303 -27.29 -14.67 -8.42
CA SER A 303 -27.78 -15.67 -7.48
C SER A 303 -29.30 -15.66 -7.37
N GLU A 304 -29.89 -16.56 -6.57
CA GLU A 304 -31.32 -16.50 -6.28
C GLU A 304 -31.67 -15.24 -5.48
N ARG A 305 -32.72 -14.52 -5.91
CA ARG A 305 -33.17 -13.29 -5.25
C ARG A 305 -33.68 -13.58 -3.84
N ARG A 306 -33.07 -12.95 -2.84
CA ARG A 306 -33.45 -12.97 -1.40
C ARG A 306 -33.14 -14.27 -0.65
N TYR A 307 -32.34 -15.16 -1.22
CA TYR A 307 -32.00 -16.45 -0.62
C TYR A 307 -30.48 -16.68 -0.61
N ASP A 308 -29.86 -16.58 -1.77
CA ASP A 308 -28.40 -16.67 -1.90
C ASP A 308 -27.78 -15.26 -1.83
N PHE A 309 -26.91 -15.03 -0.84
CA PHE A 309 -26.40 -13.70 -0.55
C PHE A 309 -24.89 -13.61 -0.69
N LEU A 310 -24.42 -12.54 -1.32
CA LEU A 310 -23.13 -11.95 -1.03
C LEU A 310 -23.30 -10.98 0.14
N SER A 311 -22.52 -11.15 1.20
CA SER A 311 -22.46 -10.22 2.33
C SER A 311 -21.07 -9.59 2.43
N PHE A 312 -21.03 -8.32 2.80
CA PHE A 312 -19.79 -7.62 3.13
C PHE A 312 -19.80 -7.20 4.61
N SER A 313 -18.68 -7.40 5.29
CA SER A 313 -18.54 -7.04 6.70
C SER A 313 -17.17 -6.46 7.03
N ILE A 314 -17.15 -5.62 8.05
CA ILE A 314 -15.94 -5.02 8.64
C ILE A 314 -15.91 -5.43 10.11
N ASP A 315 -14.84 -6.07 10.58
CA ASP A 315 -14.69 -6.57 11.96
C ASP A 315 -15.92 -7.37 12.45
N ASN A 316 -16.39 -8.29 11.61
CA ASN A 316 -17.60 -9.12 11.81
C ASN A 316 -18.95 -8.36 11.86
N ARG A 317 -18.96 -7.05 11.62
CA ARG A 317 -20.20 -6.29 11.46
C ARG A 317 -20.61 -6.30 9.99
N VAL A 318 -21.74 -6.93 9.67
CA VAL A 318 -22.34 -6.88 8.33
C VAL A 318 -22.70 -5.43 7.99
N MET A 319 -22.20 -4.96 6.86
CA MET A 319 -22.44 -3.63 6.34
C MET A 319 -23.62 -3.65 5.38
N ASP A 320 -23.63 -4.59 4.44
CA ASP A 320 -24.71 -4.80 3.46
C ASP A 320 -24.69 -6.24 2.92
N GLU A 321 -25.80 -6.58 2.25
CA GLU A 321 -26.01 -7.88 1.61
C GLU A 321 -26.69 -7.68 0.24
N TRP A 322 -26.31 -8.52 -0.73
CA TRP A 322 -26.81 -8.49 -2.11
C TRP A 322 -27.20 -9.87 -2.56
N SER A 323 -28.32 -9.97 -3.29
CA SER A 323 -28.82 -11.21 -3.88
C SER A 323 -29.49 -10.94 -5.21
N GLY A 324 -29.64 -11.97 -6.02
CA GLY A 324 -30.26 -11.86 -7.32
C GLY A 324 -29.28 -11.58 -8.46
N PRO A 325 -29.73 -11.69 -9.72
CA PRO A 325 -28.97 -11.26 -10.87
C PRO A 325 -28.96 -9.73 -10.98
N GLY A 326 -27.77 -9.17 -11.17
CA GLY A 326 -27.55 -7.74 -11.38
C GLY A 326 -26.28 -7.45 -12.19
N ASP A 327 -26.16 -6.20 -12.61
CA ASP A 327 -24.91 -5.64 -13.14
C ASP A 327 -23.97 -5.23 -11.99
N TRP A 328 -22.77 -4.80 -12.35
CA TRP A 328 -21.78 -4.29 -11.40
C TRP A 328 -22.28 -3.09 -10.59
N ILE A 329 -22.09 -3.17 -9.28
CA ILE A 329 -22.45 -2.13 -8.30
C ILE A 329 -21.17 -1.68 -7.59
N PRO A 330 -20.71 -0.43 -7.78
CA PRO A 330 -19.67 0.13 -6.92
C PRO A 330 -20.27 0.52 -5.56
N VAL A 331 -19.60 0.15 -4.49
CA VAL A 331 -19.98 0.48 -3.11
C VAL A 331 -18.81 1.14 -2.38
N SER A 332 -19.12 1.99 -1.41
CA SER A 332 -18.13 2.67 -0.59
C SER A 332 -18.64 2.87 0.83
N TYR A 333 -17.75 2.66 1.79
CA TYR A 333 -17.97 2.77 3.22
C TYR A 333 -16.89 3.66 3.82
N GLU A 334 -17.31 4.63 4.63
CA GLU A 334 -16.40 5.41 5.47
C GLU A 334 -16.52 4.90 6.90
N ILE A 335 -15.38 4.65 7.53
CA ILE A 335 -15.29 4.19 8.91
C ILE A 335 -14.28 5.04 9.68
N GLU A 336 -14.52 5.24 10.97
CA GLU A 336 -13.57 5.81 11.90
C GLU A 336 -12.88 4.65 12.64
N PRO A 337 -11.60 4.34 12.38
CA PRO A 337 -10.96 3.16 12.96
C PRO A 337 -10.71 3.27 14.48
N ALA A 338 -11.30 4.22 15.21
CA ALA A 338 -11.39 4.30 16.67
C ALA A 338 -10.13 3.95 17.50
N GLY A 339 -8.93 4.17 16.95
CA GLY A 339 -7.67 3.79 17.60
C GLY A 339 -7.34 2.29 17.55
N THR A 340 -8.05 1.51 16.75
CA THR A 340 -7.72 0.13 16.39
C THR A 340 -6.46 0.10 15.51
N THR A 341 -5.65 -0.93 15.69
CA THR A 341 -4.42 -1.15 14.90
C THR A 341 -4.62 -2.12 13.72
N GLU A 342 -5.74 -2.83 13.66
CA GLU A 342 -6.05 -3.86 12.66
C GLU A 342 -7.53 -3.86 12.28
N LEU A 343 -7.86 -3.94 10.98
CA LEU A 343 -9.22 -4.15 10.48
C LEU A 343 -9.29 -5.47 9.74
N GLU A 344 -10.43 -6.15 9.78
CA GLU A 344 -10.70 -7.30 8.90
C GLU A 344 -11.87 -6.97 7.96
N LEU A 345 -11.60 -6.95 6.65
CA LEU A 345 -12.64 -6.92 5.63
C LEU A 345 -13.03 -8.35 5.25
N ARG A 346 -14.31 -8.62 5.09
CA ARG A 346 -14.80 -9.97 4.76
C ARG A 346 -15.92 -9.91 3.73
N TRP A 347 -15.76 -10.70 2.68
CA TRP A 347 -16.81 -11.00 1.70
C TRP A 347 -17.17 -12.47 1.80
N ARG A 348 -18.47 -12.77 1.89
CA ARG A 348 -18.98 -14.14 2.00
C ARG A 348 -20.15 -14.32 1.05
N TYR A 349 -20.03 -15.26 0.13
CA TYR A 349 -21.14 -15.76 -0.67
C TYR A 349 -21.68 -17.02 -0.01
N GLU A 350 -22.97 -17.05 0.31
CA GLU A 350 -23.62 -18.14 1.02
C GLU A 350 -24.94 -18.50 0.36
N LYS A 351 -25.17 -19.81 0.26
CA LYS A 351 -26.36 -20.38 -0.33
C LYS A 351 -27.33 -20.90 0.72
N ASP A 352 -28.61 -20.79 0.43
CA ASP A 352 -29.63 -21.43 1.24
C ASP A 352 -29.76 -22.94 0.92
N GLY A 353 -30.74 -23.60 1.54
CA GLY A 353 -30.93 -25.05 1.44
C GLY A 353 -31.44 -25.56 0.08
N SER A 354 -31.72 -24.71 -0.91
CA SER A 354 -32.23 -25.18 -2.21
C SER A 354 -32.05 -24.16 -3.34
N VAL A 355 -32.37 -24.58 -4.58
CA VAL A 355 -32.42 -23.71 -5.78
C VAL A 355 -31.06 -23.11 -6.19
N SER A 356 -30.87 -23.00 -7.49
CA SER A 356 -29.73 -22.35 -8.12
C SER A 356 -30.29 -21.50 -9.24
N GLU A 357 -30.02 -20.19 -9.23
CA GLU A 357 -30.49 -19.26 -10.26
C GLU A 357 -29.32 -18.45 -10.84
N GLY A 358 -29.40 -18.18 -12.15
CA GLY A 358 -28.35 -17.47 -12.87
C GLY A 358 -27.05 -18.27 -12.96
N GLU A 359 -25.91 -17.58 -12.84
CA GLU A 359 -24.57 -18.16 -12.75
C GLU A 359 -24.22 -18.70 -11.35
N ASP A 360 -25.14 -18.58 -10.40
CA ASP A 360 -25.08 -19.12 -9.04
C ASP A 360 -23.81 -18.73 -8.25
N THR A 361 -23.41 -17.47 -8.37
CA THR A 361 -22.13 -16.99 -7.82
C THR A 361 -22.12 -15.47 -7.61
N ALA A 362 -21.02 -14.97 -7.05
CA ALA A 362 -20.75 -13.56 -6.84
C ALA A 362 -19.31 -13.22 -7.22
N TRP A 363 -19.09 -11.94 -7.57
CA TRP A 363 -17.78 -11.39 -7.91
C TRP A 363 -17.50 -10.11 -7.15
N ILE A 364 -16.23 -9.87 -6.84
CA ILE A 364 -15.72 -8.62 -6.31
C ILE A 364 -14.47 -8.17 -7.06
N ASP A 365 -14.32 -6.87 -7.26
CA ASP A 365 -13.21 -6.28 -8.00
C ASP A 365 -12.92 -4.85 -7.52
N ASP A 366 -11.77 -4.30 -7.93
CA ASP A 366 -11.34 -2.92 -7.69
C ASP A 366 -11.47 -2.51 -6.20
N ILE A 367 -11.03 -3.40 -5.30
CA ILE A 367 -11.02 -3.15 -3.87
C ILE A 367 -10.01 -2.04 -3.58
N ARG A 368 -10.44 -0.98 -2.91
CA ARG A 368 -9.61 0.16 -2.52
C ARG A 368 -9.81 0.49 -1.05
N ILE A 369 -8.72 0.74 -0.35
CA ILE A 369 -8.71 1.19 1.05
C ILE A 369 -7.83 2.42 1.13
N GLU A 370 -8.40 3.54 1.54
CA GLU A 370 -7.72 4.81 1.73
C GLU A 370 -7.81 5.19 3.21
N PHE A 371 -6.68 5.50 3.85
CA PHE A 371 -6.67 6.02 5.22
C PHE A 371 -6.39 7.52 5.23
N GLU A 372 -7.10 8.25 6.09
CA GLU A 372 -6.92 9.70 6.33
C GLU A 372 -6.20 9.97 7.65
#